data_AF-A0A3D8K796-F1
#
_entry.id   AF-A0A3D8K796-F1
#
_cell.length_a   1.000
_cell.length_b   1.000
_cell.length_c   1.000
_cell.angle_alpha   90.00
_cell.angle_beta   90.00
_cell.angle_gamma   90.00
#
_symmetry.space_group_name_H-M   'P 1'
#
loop_
_entity.id
_entity.type
_entity.pdbx_description
1 polymer ?
#
loop_
_entity_poly.entity_id
_entity_poly.type
_entity_poly.pdbx_seq_one_letter_code
_entity_poly.pdbx_strand_id
1 'polypeptide(L)'
;MDTPSRVLSAQPLGNPSGTSPSCTVTIEERLENKRIALSWSDPTCGSYRGQLWRYAIAPKPGVCALSGQPIKRGDAIFRPQARSRNAPRNRNAMILAAWIDRPCGLTADRR
;
A
#
# COMPACT_ATOMS: atom_id res chain seq x y z
N MET A 1 5.90 -37.01 -33.48
CA MET A 1 6.71 -36.60 -32.33
C MET A 1 5.99 -35.43 -31.68
N ASP A 2 5.24 -35.79 -30.65
CA ASP A 2 4.14 -35.06 -30.05
C ASP A 2 4.52 -33.72 -29.43
N THR A 3 3.63 -32.75 -29.62
CA THR A 3 3.52 -31.52 -28.84
C THR A 3 3.05 -31.86 -27.43
N PRO A 4 3.72 -31.42 -26.35
CA PRO A 4 3.08 -31.41 -25.06
C PRO A 4 2.26 -30.14 -24.88
N SER A 5 0.96 -30.38 -24.73
CA SER A 5 -0.11 -29.48 -24.33
C SER A 5 0.20 -28.63 -23.09
N ARG A 6 -0.43 -27.45 -23.11
CA ARG A 6 -0.77 -26.57 -21.97
C ARG A 6 -0.95 -27.35 -20.67
N VAL A 7 -0.03 -27.15 -19.72
CA VAL A 7 -0.37 -27.31 -18.31
C VAL A 7 -1.25 -26.13 -17.92
N LEU A 8 -2.54 -26.41 -17.80
CA LEU A 8 -3.49 -25.57 -17.07
C LEU A 8 -2.99 -25.55 -15.61
N SER A 9 -2.32 -24.48 -15.19
CA SER A 9 -2.01 -24.29 -13.78
C SER A 9 -3.34 -24.17 -13.04
N ALA A 10 -3.74 -25.26 -12.38
CA ALA A 10 -4.85 -25.29 -11.45
C ALA A 10 -4.62 -24.18 -10.41
N GLN A 11 -5.53 -23.22 -10.37
CA GLN A 11 -5.53 -22.24 -9.29
C GLN A 11 -5.85 -22.98 -7.99
N PRO A 12 -5.06 -22.84 -6.93
CA PRO A 12 -5.48 -23.33 -5.63
C PRO A 12 -6.66 -22.49 -5.14
N LEU A 13 -7.79 -23.15 -4.90
CA LEU A 13 -8.86 -22.66 -4.04
C LEU A 13 -8.33 -22.61 -2.58
N GLY A 14 -7.96 -21.42 -2.10
CA GLY A 14 -7.62 -21.15 -0.69
C GLY A 14 -7.05 -19.73 -0.58
N ASN A 15 -7.60 -18.76 0.16
CA ASN A 15 -8.12 -18.78 1.53
C ASN A 15 -9.27 -17.77 1.72
N PRO A 16 -10.28 -18.05 2.56
CA PRO A 16 -11.27 -17.05 2.99
C PRO A 16 -10.84 -16.13 4.16
N SER A 17 -9.61 -16.15 4.71
CA SER A 17 -9.20 -15.22 5.79
C SER A 17 -7.69 -14.94 5.91
N GLY A 18 -6.95 -14.85 4.79
CA GLY A 18 -5.50 -14.64 4.82
C GLY A 18 -5.01 -13.65 3.77
N THR A 19 -5.56 -12.44 3.75
CA THR A 19 -5.12 -11.38 2.82
C THR A 19 -3.72 -10.92 3.21
N SER A 20 -2.69 -11.60 2.68
CA SER A 20 -1.38 -10.96 2.50
C SER A 20 -1.64 -9.60 1.85
N PRO A 21 -1.06 -8.50 2.36
CA PRO A 21 -1.29 -7.20 1.76
C PRO A 21 -0.90 -7.32 0.29
N SER A 22 -1.87 -7.09 -0.60
CA SER A 22 -1.67 -7.20 -2.05
C SER A 22 -0.67 -6.16 -2.57
N CYS A 23 -0.11 -5.34 -1.69
CA CYS A 23 0.87 -4.32 -2.01
C CYS A 23 1.94 -4.24 -0.92
N THR A 24 3.20 -4.06 -1.32
CA THR A 24 4.30 -3.66 -0.45
C THR A 24 4.40 -2.14 -0.43
N VAL A 25 4.54 -1.57 0.78
CA VAL A 25 4.71 -0.12 0.98
C VAL A 25 5.95 0.13 1.82
N THR A 26 6.87 0.95 1.32
CA THR A 26 8.10 1.33 2.02
C THR A 26 8.15 2.85 2.12
N ILE A 27 8.23 3.39 3.34
CA ILE A 27 8.39 4.83 3.55
C ILE A 27 9.83 5.20 3.23
N GLU A 28 10.02 6.08 2.25
CA GLU A 28 11.35 6.53 1.82
C GLU A 28 11.77 7.79 2.58
N GLU A 29 10.85 8.75 2.71
CA GLU A 29 11.15 10.04 3.33
C GLU A 29 9.91 10.61 4.05
N ARG A 30 10.13 11.23 5.21
CA ARG A 30 9.14 12.08 5.87
C ARG A 30 9.43 13.54 5.53
N LEU A 31 8.45 14.20 4.97
CA LEU A 31 8.54 15.58 4.52
C LEU A 31 7.80 16.51 5.49
N GLU A 32 8.06 17.81 5.36
CA GLU A 32 7.32 18.84 6.07
C GLU A 32 5.80 18.78 5.79
N ASN A 33 5.01 19.43 6.63
CA ASN A 33 3.56 19.55 6.48
C ASN A 33 2.82 18.19 6.43
N LYS A 34 3.30 17.20 7.19
CA LYS A 34 2.72 15.85 7.28
C LYS A 34 2.56 15.20 5.90
N ARG A 35 3.62 15.25 5.09
CA ARG A 35 3.72 14.55 3.82
C ARG A 35 4.79 13.46 3.92
N ILE A 36 4.67 12.45 3.08
CA ILE A 36 5.65 11.37 3.00
C ILE A 36 5.89 11.02 1.54
N ALA A 37 7.12 10.67 1.21
CA ALA A 37 7.45 9.95 -0.01
C ALA A 37 7.51 8.46 0.33
N LEU A 38 6.87 7.62 -0.49
CA LEU A 38 6.91 6.18 -0.30
C LEU A 38 7.05 5.46 -1.65
N SER A 39 7.66 4.28 -1.58
CA SER A 39 7.62 3.28 -2.63
C SER A 39 6.43 2.36 -2.42
N TRP A 40 5.62 2.21 -3.46
CA TRP A 40 4.50 1.28 -3.52
C TRP A 40 4.81 0.21 -4.56
N SER A 41 4.51 -1.06 -4.27
CA SER A 41 4.57 -2.14 -5.25
C SER A 41 3.35 -3.03 -5.10
N ASP A 42 2.58 -3.22 -6.17
CA ASP A 42 1.44 -4.12 -6.24
C ASP A 42 1.69 -5.13 -7.38
N PRO A 43 1.74 -6.45 -7.10
CA PRO A 43 1.94 -7.48 -8.12
C PRO A 43 0.92 -7.44 -9.26
N THR A 44 -0.25 -6.87 -9.02
CA THR A 44 -1.36 -6.77 -9.98
C THR A 44 -1.47 -5.39 -10.65
N CYS A 45 -0.87 -4.36 -10.06
CA CYS A 45 -1.09 -2.96 -10.46
C CYS A 45 0.20 -2.13 -10.67
N GLY A 46 1.38 -2.75 -10.56
CA GLY A 46 2.67 -2.13 -10.81
C GLY A 46 3.28 -1.44 -9.57
N SER A 47 4.43 -0.80 -9.77
CA SER A 47 5.15 -0.08 -8.71
C SER A 47 5.21 1.42 -8.96
N TYR A 48 5.18 2.19 -7.87
CA TYR A 48 5.24 3.65 -7.85
C TYR A 48 6.30 4.04 -6.81
N ARG A 49 7.51 4.39 -7.26
CA ARG A 49 8.62 4.80 -6.38
C ARG A 49 8.55 6.30 -6.07
N GLY A 50 8.96 6.71 -4.87
CA GLY A 50 8.98 8.13 -4.47
C GLY A 50 7.64 8.85 -4.58
N GLN A 51 6.52 8.12 -4.48
CA GLN A 51 5.19 8.71 -4.62
C GLN A 51 4.88 9.57 -3.40
N LEU A 52 4.39 10.79 -3.63
CA LEU A 52 4.00 11.70 -2.55
C LEU A 52 2.61 11.38 -2.01
N TRP A 53 2.53 11.29 -0.69
CA TRP A 53 1.31 11.06 0.07
C TRP A 53 1.15 12.16 1.12
N ARG A 54 -0.09 12.55 1.39
CA ARG A 54 -0.42 13.61 2.34
C ARG A 54 -1.32 13.09 3.45
N TYR A 55 -1.13 13.64 4.65
CA TYR A 55 -2.07 13.48 5.76
C TYR A 55 -3.46 14.00 5.39
N ALA A 56 -4.49 13.27 5.81
CA ALA A 56 -5.89 13.64 5.65
C ALA A 56 -6.74 12.92 6.70
N ILE A 57 -7.99 13.37 6.85
CA ILE A 57 -9.03 12.63 7.56
C ILE A 57 -9.78 11.75 6.55
N ALA A 58 -10.01 10.49 6.92
CA ALA A 58 -10.66 9.51 6.06
C ALA A 58 -12.08 9.98 5.69
N PRO A 59 -12.36 10.27 4.40
CA PRO A 59 -13.67 10.76 3.99
C PRO A 59 -14.72 9.64 3.94
N LYS A 60 -14.28 8.39 3.86
CA LYS A 60 -15.10 7.19 3.75
C LYS A 60 -14.41 6.01 4.44
N PRO A 61 -15.17 4.96 4.83
CA PRO A 61 -14.59 3.71 5.29
C PRO A 61 -13.71 3.06 4.22
N GLY A 62 -12.79 2.20 4.65
CA GLY A 62 -11.95 1.42 3.76
C GLY A 62 -11.01 0.49 4.52
N VAL A 63 -9.90 0.13 3.89
CA VAL A 63 -8.88 -0.76 4.46
C VAL A 63 -7.53 -0.07 4.36
N CYS A 64 -6.73 -0.18 5.41
CA CYS A 64 -5.37 0.28 5.43
C CYS A 64 -4.52 -0.56 4.49
N ALA A 65 -3.99 0.04 3.43
CA ALA A 65 -3.19 -0.66 2.44
C ALA A 65 -1.88 -1.25 3.01
N LEU A 66 -1.37 -0.66 4.10
CA LEU A 66 -0.14 -1.12 4.74
C LEU A 66 -0.39 -2.28 5.72
N SER A 67 -1.47 -2.24 6.49
CA SER A 67 -1.70 -3.20 7.60
C SER A 67 -2.91 -4.10 7.45
N GLY A 68 -3.73 -3.90 6.42
CA GLY A 68 -5.00 -4.62 6.24
C GLY A 68 -6.09 -4.25 7.26
N GLN A 69 -5.81 -3.36 8.22
CA GLN A 69 -6.77 -2.98 9.25
C GLN A 69 -7.93 -2.14 8.69
N PRO A 70 -9.16 -2.26 9.23
CA PRO A 70 -10.28 -1.44 8.81
C PRO A 70 -10.02 0.04 9.13
N ILE A 71 -10.43 0.90 8.20
CA ILE A 71 -10.45 2.36 8.33
C ILE A 71 -11.90 2.80 8.42
N LYS A 72 -12.22 3.62 9.43
CA LYS A 72 -13.52 4.28 9.59
C LYS A 72 -13.44 5.71 9.05
N ARG A 73 -14.60 6.26 8.67
CA ARG A 73 -14.70 7.70 8.38
C ARG A 73 -14.31 8.48 9.63
N GLY A 74 -13.45 9.50 9.47
CA GLY A 74 -12.93 10.27 10.59
C GLY A 74 -11.53 9.85 11.06
N ASP A 75 -11.04 8.68 10.64
CA ASP A 75 -9.69 8.24 11.01
C ASP A 75 -8.60 9.08 10.34
N ALA A 76 -7.49 9.26 11.04
CA ALA A 76 -6.29 9.88 10.49
C ALA A 76 -5.58 8.94 9.51
N ILE A 77 -5.38 9.40 8.27
CA ILE A 77 -4.79 8.60 7.19
C ILE A 77 -3.75 9.39 6.39
N PHE A 78 -2.94 8.68 5.63
CA PHE A 78 -2.23 9.19 4.47
C PHE A 78 -2.89 8.65 3.20
N ARG A 79 -2.97 9.50 2.17
CA ARG A 79 -3.47 9.15 0.83
C ARG A 79 -2.59 9.75 -0.26
N PRO A 80 -2.54 9.16 -1.47
CA PRO A 80 -1.73 9.69 -2.56
C PRO A 80 -2.10 11.14 -2.88
N GLN A 81 -1.09 11.97 -3.08
CA GLN A 81 -1.26 13.30 -3.64
C GLN A 81 -1.41 13.15 -5.16
N ALA A 82 -2.63 13.32 -5.66
CA ALA A 82 -2.88 13.24 -7.10
C ALA A 82 -2.14 14.37 -7.81
N ARG A 83 -1.17 14.02 -8.68
CA ARG A 83 -0.72 14.88 -9.78
C ARG A 83 -1.54 14.47 -11.02
N SER A 84 -2.02 15.44 -11.79
CA SER A 84 -3.22 15.31 -12.65
C SER A 84 -3.08 14.44 -13.93
N ARG A 85 -4.18 14.44 -14.70
CA ARG A 85 -4.56 13.79 -15.97
C ARG A 85 -4.66 12.26 -15.99
N ASN A 86 -3.70 11.53 -15.41
CA ASN A 86 -3.77 10.06 -15.36
C ASN A 86 -3.66 9.60 -13.91
N ALA A 87 -4.80 9.55 -13.22
CA ALA A 87 -4.80 9.18 -11.81
C ALA A 87 -4.30 7.73 -11.66
N PRO A 88 -3.24 7.48 -10.86
CA PRO A 88 -2.70 6.14 -10.69
C PRO A 88 -3.76 5.22 -10.08
N ARG A 89 -3.63 3.90 -10.30
CA ARG A 89 -4.61 2.94 -9.80
C ARG A 89 -4.75 3.01 -8.27
N ASN A 90 -3.67 3.30 -7.56
CA ASN A 90 -3.66 3.45 -6.12
C ASN A 90 -4.25 4.79 -5.62
N ARG A 91 -4.81 5.67 -6.46
CA ARG A 91 -5.33 7.01 -6.07
C ARG A 91 -6.32 7.03 -4.89
N ASN A 92 -7.02 5.92 -4.68
CA ASN A 92 -8.02 5.75 -3.63
C ASN A 92 -7.48 4.98 -2.41
N ALA A 93 -6.22 4.56 -2.44
CA ALA A 93 -5.59 3.86 -1.34
C ALA A 93 -5.46 4.78 -0.11
N MET A 94 -5.55 4.16 1.07
CA MET A 94 -5.48 4.83 2.35
C MET A 94 -4.55 4.04 3.26
N ILE A 95 -3.70 4.73 4.02
CA ILE A 95 -2.84 4.14 5.03
C ILE A 95 -3.15 4.84 6.35
N LEU A 96 -3.45 4.09 7.42
CA LEU A 96 -3.65 4.68 8.75
C LEU A 96 -2.39 5.43 9.20
N ALA A 97 -2.55 6.68 9.63
CA ALA A 97 -1.43 7.50 10.09
C ALA A 97 -0.67 6.84 11.26
N ALA A 98 -1.40 6.20 12.17
CA ALA A 98 -0.83 5.46 13.30
C ALA A 98 0.12 4.31 12.90
N TRP A 99 0.05 3.79 11.66
CA TRP A 99 0.96 2.77 11.18
C TRP A 99 2.22 3.35 10.53
N ILE A 100 2.17 4.61 10.11
CA ILE A 100 3.35 5.35 9.65
C ILE A 100 4.07 5.95 10.84
N ASP A 101 3.34 6.54 11.79
CA ASP A 101 3.90 7.17 12.99
C ASP A 101 4.37 6.18 14.05
N ARG A 102 4.18 4.88 13.83
CA ARG A 102 4.91 3.87 14.59
C ARG A 102 6.40 4.03 14.26
N PRO A 103 7.25 4.41 15.22
CA PRO A 103 8.69 4.34 15.00
C PRO A 103 9.03 2.88 14.69
N CYS A 104 9.46 2.61 13.46
CA CYS A 104 10.02 1.33 13.10
C CYS A 104 11.48 1.33 13.60
N GLY A 105 11.70 0.91 14.85
CA GLY A 105 13.00 0.99 15.54
C GLY A 105 13.34 2.43 16.00
N LEU A 106 14.05 2.74 17.08
CA LEU A 106 15.20 2.05 17.68
C LEU A 106 15.89 1.20 16.63
N THR A 107 16.57 1.90 15.73
CA THR A 107 17.57 1.32 14.85
C THR A 107 18.48 0.45 15.71
N ALA A 108 18.33 -0.88 15.62
CA ALA A 108 19.42 -1.77 15.96
C ALA A 108 20.54 -1.39 15.01
N ASP A 109 21.47 -0.63 15.57
CA ASP A 109 22.71 -0.23 14.96
C ASP A 109 23.33 -1.46 14.29
N ARG A 110 23.59 -1.34 13.00
CA ARG A 110 24.50 -2.25 12.32
C ARG A 110 25.85 -1.57 12.37
N ARG A 111 26.64 -1.88 13.41
CA ARG A 111 28.11 -1.90 13.38
C ARG A 111 28.66 -2.77 14.50
#